data_AF-X1PUW4-F1
#
_entry.id   AF-X1PUW4-F1
#
_cell.length_a   1.000
_cell.length_b   1.000
_cell.length_c   1.000
_cell.angle_alpha   90.00
_cell.angle_beta   90.00
_cell.angle_gamma   90.00
#
_symmetry.space_group_name_H-M   'P 1'
#
loop_
_entity.id
_entity.type
_entity.pdbx_description
1 polymer ?
#
loop_
_entity_poly.entity_id
_entity_poly.type
_entity_poly.pdbx_seq_one_letter_code
_entity_poly.pdbx_strand_id
1 'polypeptide(L)'
;MLEASQVCPFNVNDSVVDYHLVSDGHNAVQGILVAATEKLIRKKDTLAGQAFLKTVLIDVDGLALLNCLRECEKPEAGKTLAVLNVGNSYTTLAIIGNDNLPFVRDIAYAGNSIIEKIAAQKGVEAEYVRQKLSSLESADQL
;
A
#
# COMPACT_ATOMS: atom_id res chain seq x y z
N MET A 1 -2.92 -20.79 -12.68
CA MET A 1 -2.70 -21.33 -11.32
C MET A 1 -1.30 -21.89 -11.12
N LEU A 2 -0.70 -22.59 -12.09
CA LEU A 2 0.68 -23.11 -11.97
C LEU A 2 1.72 -22.00 -11.74
N GLU A 3 1.69 -20.92 -12.53
CA GLU A 3 2.56 -19.75 -12.34
C GLU A 3 2.37 -19.09 -10.96
N ALA A 4 1.11 -18.85 -10.55
CA ALA A 4 0.80 -18.28 -9.24
C ALA A 4 1.35 -19.12 -8.08
N SER A 5 1.39 -20.46 -8.19
CA SER A 5 1.98 -21.33 -7.16
C SER A 5 3.48 -21.19 -7.01
N GLN A 6 4.19 -20.70 -8.05
CA GLN A 6 5.64 -20.51 -8.00
C GLN A 6 6.05 -19.18 -7.35
N VAL A 7 5.16 -18.19 -7.38
CA VAL A 7 5.44 -16.82 -6.89
C VAL A 7 4.60 -16.42 -5.68
N CYS A 8 3.50 -17.12 -5.38
CA CYS A 8 2.70 -16.87 -4.20
C CYS A 8 3.46 -17.34 -2.95
N PRO A 9 3.71 -16.46 -1.96
CA PRO A 9 4.39 -16.85 -0.72
C PRO A 9 3.49 -17.66 0.22
N PHE A 10 2.23 -17.92 -0.15
CA PHE A 10 1.24 -18.64 0.64
C PHE A 10 0.82 -19.95 -0.03
N ASN A 11 0.19 -20.83 0.76
CA ASN A 11 -0.50 -21.98 0.18
C ASN A 11 -1.61 -21.47 -0.74
N VAL A 12 -1.58 -21.87 -2.01
CA VAL A 12 -2.55 -21.44 -3.03
C VAL A 12 -3.98 -21.77 -2.60
N ASN A 13 -4.17 -22.85 -1.84
CA ASN A 13 -5.47 -23.28 -1.33
C ASN A 13 -6.06 -22.34 -0.25
N ASP A 14 -5.23 -21.53 0.40
CA ASP A 14 -5.66 -20.58 1.45
C ASP A 14 -5.51 -19.12 1.00
N SER A 15 -5.35 -18.89 -0.31
CA SER A 15 -5.08 -17.58 -0.89
C SER A 15 -6.09 -17.20 -1.96
N VAL A 16 -6.49 -15.93 -1.95
CA VAL A 16 -7.14 -15.26 -3.06
C VAL A 16 -6.05 -14.63 -3.91
N VAL A 17 -6.14 -14.83 -5.22
CA VAL A 17 -5.17 -14.34 -6.19
C VAL A 17 -5.91 -13.64 -7.33
N ASP A 18 -5.40 -12.49 -7.74
CA ASP A 18 -5.84 -11.79 -8.94
C ASP A 18 -4.62 -11.30 -9.72
N TYR A 19 -4.78 -11.05 -11.02
CA TYR A 19 -3.68 -10.63 -11.89
C TYR A 19 -4.12 -9.68 -12.99
N HIS A 20 -3.16 -8.88 -13.45
CA HIS A 20 -3.31 -8.00 -14.60
C HIS A 20 -2.16 -8.21 -15.57
N LEU A 21 -2.46 -8.60 -16.80
CA LEU A 21 -1.45 -8.77 -17.84
C LEU A 21 -1.19 -7.42 -18.52
N VAL A 22 0.09 -7.10 -18.70
CA VAL A 22 0.54 -5.93 -19.45
C VAL A 22 1.19 -6.45 -20.73
N SER A 23 0.62 -6.09 -21.88
CA SER A 23 1.16 -6.46 -23.18
C SER A 23 2.25 -5.48 -23.58
N ASP A 24 3.47 -5.97 -23.80
CA ASP A 24 4.60 -5.20 -24.29
C ASP A 24 4.83 -5.34 -25.81
N GLY A 25 3.94 -6.08 -26.51
CA GLY A 25 4.06 -6.36 -27.94
C GLY A 25 5.12 -7.41 -28.31
N HIS A 26 5.81 -7.99 -27.33
CA HIS A 26 6.70 -9.11 -27.50
C HIS A 26 5.99 -10.43 -27.12
N ASN A 27 6.57 -11.58 -27.48
CA ASN A 27 6.03 -12.92 -27.12
C ASN A 27 6.20 -13.26 -25.62
N ALA A 28 6.55 -12.29 -24.77
CA ALA A 28 6.73 -12.48 -23.34
C ALA A 28 5.45 -12.06 -22.59
N VAL A 29 4.98 -12.91 -21.67
CA VAL A 29 3.86 -12.56 -20.80
C VAL A 29 4.39 -11.81 -19.59
N GLN A 30 4.06 -10.52 -19.48
CA GLN A 30 4.36 -9.70 -18.32
C GLN A 30 3.08 -9.26 -17.63
N GLY A 31 3.14 -9.02 -16.33
CA GLY A 31 1.98 -8.58 -15.57
C GLY A 31 2.23 -8.45 -14.09
N ILE A 32 1.16 -8.11 -13.39
CA ILE A 32 1.11 -7.95 -11.94
C ILE A 32 0.30 -9.12 -11.39
N LEU A 33 0.81 -9.74 -10.33
CA LEU A 33 0.07 -10.74 -9.55
C LEU A 33 -0.11 -10.19 -8.14
N VAL A 34 -1.34 -10.24 -7.64
CA VAL A 34 -1.67 -9.90 -6.25
C VAL A 34 -2.17 -11.15 -5.56
N ALA A 35 -1.64 -11.43 -4.38
CA ALA A 35 -2.07 -12.55 -3.55
C ALA A 35 -2.32 -12.08 -2.11
N ALA A 36 -3.43 -12.54 -1.54
CA ALA A 36 -3.79 -12.29 -0.15
C ALA A 36 -4.38 -13.55 0.47
N THR A 37 -4.26 -13.73 1.78
CA THR A 37 -4.91 -14.86 2.45
C THR A 37 -6.44 -14.71 2.42
N GLU A 38 -7.18 -15.80 2.25
CA GLU A 38 -8.65 -15.79 2.34
C GLU A 38 -9.13 -15.17 3.66
N LYS A 39 -8.41 -15.46 4.75
CA LYS A 39 -8.70 -14.92 6.08
C LYS A 39 -8.68 -13.39 6.09
N LEU A 40 -7.70 -12.76 5.42
CA LEU A 40 -7.60 -11.30 5.36
C LEU A 40 -8.76 -10.70 4.56
N ILE A 41 -9.06 -11.27 3.40
CA ILE A 41 -10.16 -10.83 2.53
C ILE A 41 -11.51 -10.94 3.27
N ARG A 42 -11.80 -12.09 3.87
CA ARG A 42 -13.04 -12.31 4.65
C ARG A 42 -13.16 -11.38 5.85
N LYS A 43 -12.05 -11.06 6.51
CA LYS A 43 -12.04 -10.10 7.64
C LYS A 43 -12.47 -8.71 7.17
N LYS A 44 -11.94 -8.24 6.04
CA LYS A 44 -12.28 -6.93 5.47
C LYS A 44 -13.72 -6.88 4.98
N ASP A 45 -14.17 -7.91 4.29
CA ASP A 45 -15.55 -8.01 3.79
C ASP A 45 -16.58 -8.04 4.93
N THR A 46 -16.34 -8.87 5.96
CA THR A 46 -17.18 -8.91 7.17
C THR A 46 -17.27 -7.54 7.86
N LEU A 47 -16.13 -6.83 7.97
CA LEU A 47 -16.10 -5.52 8.60
C LEU A 47 -16.96 -4.49 7.83
N ALA A 48 -16.91 -4.49 6.50
CA ALA A 48 -17.76 -3.65 5.68
C ALA A 48 -19.25 -4.01 5.87
N GLY A 49 -19.58 -5.30 5.90
CA GLY A 49 -20.94 -5.78 6.15
C GLY A 49 -21.49 -5.39 7.52
N GLN A 50 -20.66 -5.38 8.57
CA GLN A 50 -21.03 -4.89 9.91
C GLN A 50 -21.37 -3.40 9.92
N ALA A 51 -20.81 -2.63 9.00
CA ALA A 51 -21.15 -1.22 8.77
C ALA A 51 -22.32 -1.04 7.78
N PHE A 52 -23.05 -2.11 7.44
CA PHE A 52 -24.14 -2.13 6.46
C PHE A 52 -23.71 -1.75 5.03
N LEU A 53 -22.44 -1.95 4.70
CA LEU A 53 -21.89 -1.71 3.36
C LEU A 53 -21.76 -3.04 2.59
N LYS A 54 -21.89 -2.95 1.26
CA LYS A 54 -21.59 -4.06 0.35
C LYS A 54 -20.20 -3.86 -0.26
N THR A 55 -19.28 -4.77 0.01
CA THR A 55 -17.95 -4.74 -0.63
C THR A 55 -18.08 -5.04 -2.13
N VAL A 56 -17.67 -4.09 -2.97
CA VAL A 56 -17.67 -4.25 -4.44
C VAL A 56 -16.27 -4.45 -5.01
N LEU A 57 -15.26 -3.96 -4.31
CA LEU A 57 -13.85 -4.04 -4.68
C LEU A 57 -13.00 -4.04 -3.42
N ILE A 58 -11.93 -4.84 -3.42
CA ILE A 58 -10.84 -4.76 -2.45
C ILE A 58 -9.58 -4.52 -3.28
N ASP A 59 -8.90 -3.41 -3.01
CA ASP A 59 -7.71 -2.98 -3.75
C ASP A 59 -6.45 -3.08 -2.86
N VAL A 60 -5.28 -2.93 -3.48
CA VAL A 60 -3.97 -2.87 -2.82
C VAL A 60 -3.58 -1.41 -2.64
N ASP A 61 -3.20 -1.04 -1.41
CA ASP A 61 -2.89 0.34 -1.01
C ASP A 61 -1.95 1.06 -2.01
N GLY A 62 -0.85 0.42 -2.41
CA GLY A 62 0.10 1.00 -3.36
C GLY A 62 -0.47 1.26 -4.76
N LEU A 63 -1.37 0.40 -5.26
CA LEU A 63 -2.01 0.58 -6.56
C LEU A 63 -3.08 1.67 -6.51
N ALA A 64 -3.90 1.68 -5.45
CA ALA A 64 -4.87 2.73 -5.20
C ALA A 64 -4.20 4.11 -5.11
N LEU A 65 -3.07 4.21 -4.40
CA LEU A 65 -2.28 5.44 -4.31
C LEU A 65 -1.75 5.93 -5.67
N LEU A 66 -1.27 5.02 -6.51
CA LEU A 66 -0.84 5.36 -7.88
C LEU A 66 -2.01 5.87 -8.72
N ASN A 67 -3.19 5.28 -8.60
CA ASN A 67 -4.39 5.76 -9.29
C ASN A 67 -4.74 7.18 -8.85
N CYS A 68 -4.72 7.46 -7.54
CA CYS A 68 -4.94 8.81 -7.02
C CYS A 68 -3.89 9.80 -7.51
N LEU A 69 -2.59 9.47 -7.40
CA LEU A 69 -1.51 10.37 -7.82
C LEU A 69 -1.60 10.70 -9.32
N ARG A 70 -1.91 9.71 -10.16
CA ARG A 70 -2.08 9.92 -11.61
C ARG A 70 -3.21 10.91 -11.91
N GLU A 71 -4.34 10.80 -11.22
CA GLU A 71 -5.46 11.73 -11.43
C GLU A 71 -5.17 13.12 -10.88
N CYS A 72 -4.44 13.23 -9.76
CA CYS A 72 -4.06 14.51 -9.18
C CYS A 72 -3.03 15.27 -10.04
N GLU A 73 -1.95 14.59 -10.43
CA GLU A 73 -0.81 15.22 -11.11
C GLU A 73 -1.01 15.34 -12.62
N LYS A 74 -1.88 14.50 -13.21
CA LYS A 74 -2.13 14.42 -14.67
C LYS A 74 -0.83 14.52 -15.48
N PRO A 75 0.16 13.65 -15.19
CA PRO A 75 1.47 13.77 -15.78
C PRO A 75 1.40 13.64 -17.30
N GLU A 76 2.25 14.38 -18.00
CA GLU A 76 2.49 14.17 -19.42
C GLU A 76 2.89 12.71 -19.68
N ALA A 77 2.49 12.18 -20.84
CA ALA A 77 2.92 10.86 -21.27
C ALA A 77 4.46 10.79 -21.27
N GLY A 78 5.01 9.72 -20.70
CA GLY A 78 6.47 9.57 -20.61
C GLY A 78 7.06 9.86 -19.21
N LYS A 79 6.29 10.43 -18.27
CA LYS A 79 6.77 10.75 -16.93
C LYS A 79 6.55 9.61 -15.95
N THR A 80 7.61 9.29 -15.21
CA THR A 80 7.55 8.36 -14.08
C THR A 80 7.02 9.08 -12.85
N LEU A 81 6.04 8.48 -12.18
CA LEU A 81 5.49 8.94 -10.92
C LEU A 81 5.94 8.04 -9.77
N ALA A 82 6.19 8.64 -8.62
CA ALA A 82 6.48 7.92 -7.39
C ALA A 82 5.74 8.58 -6.22
N VAL A 83 5.18 7.76 -5.34
CA VAL A 83 4.57 8.18 -4.08
C VAL A 83 5.20 7.41 -2.93
N LEU A 84 5.51 8.13 -1.86
CA LEU A 84 5.95 7.57 -0.59
C LEU A 84 4.87 7.86 0.46
N ASN A 85 4.04 6.87 0.75
CA ASN A 85 3.03 6.97 1.80
C ASN A 85 3.63 6.52 3.14
N VAL A 86 3.99 7.49 3.99
CA VAL A 86 4.58 7.24 5.31
C VAL A 86 3.46 7.09 6.33
N GLY A 87 3.10 5.84 6.64
CA GLY A 87 2.09 5.53 7.65
C GLY A 87 2.66 5.48 9.07
N ASN A 88 1.90 4.86 9.98
CA ASN A 88 2.34 4.68 11.35
C ASN A 88 3.28 3.47 11.53
N SER A 89 2.97 2.33 10.90
CA SER A 89 3.75 1.08 11.05
C SER A 89 4.58 0.73 9.81
N TYR A 90 4.13 1.17 8.64
CA TYR A 90 4.80 0.90 7.37
C TYR A 90 4.85 2.16 6.52
N THR A 91 5.88 2.24 5.69
CA THR A 91 5.95 3.17 4.58
C THR A 91 5.75 2.39 3.29
N THR A 92 4.78 2.79 2.48
CA THR A 92 4.52 2.18 1.17
C THR A 92 5.13 3.07 0.09
N LEU A 93 6.11 2.53 -0.65
CA LEU A 93 6.65 3.13 -1.87
C LEU A 93 5.91 2.54 -3.07
N ALA A 94 5.30 3.38 -3.88
CA ALA A 94 4.68 2.97 -5.14
C ALA A 94 5.20 3.83 -6.28
N ILE A 95 5.61 3.21 -7.39
CA ILE A 95 6.20 3.86 -8.56
C ILE A 95 5.49 3.33 -9.81
N ILE A 96 5.20 4.20 -10.77
CA ILE A 96 4.71 3.80 -12.10
C ILE A 96 5.43 4.57 -13.19
N GLY A 97 5.97 3.84 -14.16
CA GLY A 97 6.67 4.37 -15.33
C GLY A 97 5.85 4.26 -16.61
N ASN A 98 6.54 4.39 -17.75
CA ASN A 98 5.94 4.40 -19.08
C ASN A 98 5.47 3.03 -19.57
N ASP A 99 6.03 1.97 -18.99
CA ASP A 99 5.65 0.58 -19.24
C ASP A 99 4.33 0.20 -18.54
N ASN A 100 3.71 1.12 -17.79
CA ASN A 100 2.51 0.89 -16.98
C ASN A 100 2.66 -0.25 -15.97
N LEU A 101 3.89 -0.62 -15.61
CA LEU A 101 4.16 -1.64 -14.60
C LEU A 101 4.41 -0.97 -13.25
N PRO A 102 3.51 -1.15 -12.27
CA PRO A 102 3.69 -0.58 -10.96
C PRO A 102 4.74 -1.38 -10.18
N PHE A 103 5.63 -0.66 -9.53
CA PHE A 103 6.49 -1.20 -8.49
C PHE A 103 5.93 -0.77 -7.13
N VAL A 104 5.57 -1.73 -6.28
CA VAL A 104 5.03 -1.47 -4.94
C VAL A 104 5.87 -2.20 -3.89
N ARG A 105 6.26 -1.47 -2.84
CA ARG A 105 7.13 -1.99 -1.78
C ARG A 105 6.73 -1.42 -0.42
N ASP A 106 6.47 -2.31 0.53
CA ASP A 106 6.34 -1.92 1.93
C ASP A 106 7.70 -1.99 2.65
N ILE A 107 7.95 -0.95 3.45
CA ILE A 107 9.13 -0.77 4.29
C ILE A 107 8.67 -0.72 5.74
N ALA A 108 9.22 -1.59 6.58
CA ALA A 108 8.93 -1.66 8.02
C ALA A 108 9.67 -0.56 8.81
N TYR A 109 9.59 0.68 8.32
CA TYR A 109 10.10 1.88 8.97
C TYR A 109 9.15 3.03 8.67
N ALA A 110 8.57 3.61 9.71
CA ALA A 110 7.45 4.53 9.59
C ALA A 110 7.33 5.43 10.84
N GLY A 111 6.18 6.08 11.02
CA GLY A 111 5.92 7.01 12.14
C GLY A 111 6.28 6.46 13.52
N ASN A 112 5.89 5.23 13.85
CA ASN A 112 6.23 4.60 15.14
C ASN A 112 7.74 4.50 15.34
N SER A 113 8.50 4.07 14.32
CA SER A 113 9.97 3.94 14.41
C SER A 113 10.64 5.31 14.62
N ILE A 114 10.07 6.37 14.04
CA ILE A 114 10.53 7.75 14.24
C ILE A 114 10.24 8.19 15.67
N ILE A 115 9.01 7.99 16.14
CA ILE A 115 8.57 8.33 17.51
C ILE A 115 9.42 7.61 18.55
N GLU A 116 9.63 6.30 18.41
CA GLU A 116 10.46 5.48 19.30
C GLU A 116 11.90 6.01 19.36
N LYS A 117 12.46 6.38 18.21
CA LYS A 117 13.82 6.92 18.15
C LYS A 117 13.94 8.28 18.84
N ILE A 118 12.95 9.16 18.67
CA ILE A 118 12.91 10.46 19.35
C ILE A 118 12.77 10.25 20.87
N ALA A 119 11.86 9.37 21.29
CA ALA A 119 11.62 9.04 22.69
C ALA A 119 12.88 8.52 23.38
N ALA A 120 13.58 7.56 22.75
CA ALA A 120 14.85 7.03 23.23
C ALA A 120 15.95 8.11 23.34
N GLN A 121 16.07 8.99 22.34
CA GLN A 121 17.06 10.08 22.36
C GLN A 121 16.77 11.13 23.44
N LYS A 122 15.51 11.32 23.81
CA LYS A 122 15.06 12.31 24.80
C LYS A 122 14.87 11.73 26.19
N GLY A 123 14.92 10.41 26.36
CA GLY A 123 14.67 9.74 27.64
C GLY A 123 13.23 9.91 28.12
N VAL A 124 12.27 9.93 27.19
CA VAL A 124 10.83 10.08 27.47
C VAL A 124 10.06 8.90 26.89
N GLU A 125 8.79 8.75 27.30
CA GLU A 125 7.90 7.74 26.73
C GLU A 125 7.46 8.08 25.31
N ALA A 126 7.30 7.06 24.46
CA ALA A 126 6.84 7.22 23.07
C ALA A 126 5.48 7.94 22.98
N GLU A 127 4.60 7.70 23.96
CA GLU A 127 3.29 8.34 24.02
C GLU A 127 3.39 9.85 24.26
N TYR A 128 4.36 10.30 25.05
CA TYR A 128 4.62 11.73 25.24
C TYR A 128 5.00 12.42 23.92
N VAL A 129 5.86 11.78 23.13
CA VAL A 129 6.27 12.29 21.81
C VAL A 129 5.09 12.32 20.85
N ARG A 130 4.26 11.26 20.82
CA ARG A 130 3.06 11.19 19.98
C ARG A 130 2.09 12.34 20.28
N GLN A 131 1.79 12.57 21.55
CA GLN A 131 0.88 13.66 21.97
C GLN A 131 1.41 15.03 21.56
N LYS A 132 2.72 15.25 21.66
CA LYS A 132 3.34 16.51 21.24
C LYS A 132 3.24 16.72 19.73
N LEU A 133 3.53 15.70 18.93
CA LEU A 133 3.39 15.78 17.47
C LEU A 133 1.94 16.06 17.05
N SER A 134 0.95 15.37 17.62
CA SER A 134 -0.47 15.60 17.30
C SER A 134 -0.99 16.98 17.74
N SER A 135 -0.42 17.53 18.82
CA SER A 135 -0.82 18.86 19.30
C SER A 135 -0.34 20.01 18.41
N LEU A 136 0.71 19.78 17.60
CA LEU A 136 1.21 20.77 16.64
C LEU A 136 0.30 20.90 15.43
N GLU A 137 -0.36 19.82 14.99
CA GLU A 137 -1.30 19.84 13.86
C GLU A 137 -2.55 20.69 14.12
N SER A 138 -2.93 20.88 15.39
CA SER A 138 -4.08 21.70 15.78
C SER A 138 -3.76 23.20 15.84
N ALA A 139 -2.47 23.57 15.86
CA ALA A 139 -2.03 24.97 15.99
C ALA A 139 -1.90 25.68 14.64
N ASP A 140 -1.70 24.93 13.54
CA ASP A 140 -1.56 25.47 12.18
C ASP A 140 -2.91 25.65 11.44
N GLN A 141 -4.04 25.44 12.13
CA GLN A 141 -5.41 25.61 11.58
C GLN A 141 -6.16 26.86 12.10
N LEU A 142 -5.44 27.82 12.73
CA LEU A 142 -5.96 29.11 13.20
C LEU A 142 -5.20 30.28 12.56
#